data_AF-A0A7C6D450-F1
#
_entry.id   AF-A0A7C6D450-F1
#
_cell.length_a   1.000
_cell.length_b   1.000
_cell.length_c   1.000
_cell.angle_alpha   90.00
_cell.angle_beta   90.00
_cell.angle_gamma   90.00
#
_symmetry.space_group_name_H-M   'P 1'
#
loop_
_entity.id
_entity.type
_entity.pdbx_description
1 polymer ?
#
loop_
_entity_poly.entity_id
_entity_poly.type
_entity_poly.pdbx_seq_one_letter_code
_entity_poly.pdbx_strand_id
1 'polypeptide(L)'
;MMNKEELAPHVKEIARVLEGRAKEQDIERDLDNYLNVYRMSLEASRRHIVRKYGGDPNALTKGDRKTLASLGLNEGSVDVLGRVMSSTTREITVSGQPKTIQSGVLADEAGATIRFTVWDLTKADLRPDTNYLIRYAYTREWNGQPELHLGNRVVVEERPQEEVVVPEGVSIPSSGGRSAP
;
A
#
# COMPACT_ATOMS: atom_id res chain seq x y z
N MET A 1 -19.35 1.65 10.49
CA MET A 1 -18.73 2.03 11.78
C MET A 1 -17.78 0.90 12.12
N MET A 2 -16.57 1.23 12.54
CA MET A 2 -15.51 0.26 12.76
C MET A 2 -15.57 -0.19 14.23
N ASN A 3 -15.55 -1.49 14.47
CA ASN A 3 -15.78 -2.06 15.80
C ASN A 3 -14.47 -2.25 16.58
N LYS A 4 -14.56 -2.42 17.89
CA LYS A 4 -13.40 -2.53 18.80
C LYS A 4 -12.35 -3.57 18.36
N GLU A 5 -12.81 -4.71 17.85
CA GLU A 5 -11.95 -5.79 17.34
C GLU A 5 -11.16 -5.35 16.09
N GLU A 6 -11.76 -4.53 15.23
CA GLU A 6 -11.12 -3.96 14.04
C GLU A 6 -10.14 -2.83 14.40
N LEU A 7 -10.34 -2.15 15.54
CA LEU A 7 -9.45 -1.09 16.02
C LEU A 7 -8.18 -1.63 16.70
N ALA A 8 -8.29 -2.76 17.39
CA ALA A 8 -7.20 -3.35 18.18
C ALA A 8 -5.83 -3.45 17.46
N PRO A 9 -5.72 -3.93 16.21
CA PRO A 9 -4.42 -3.97 15.52
C PRO A 9 -3.84 -2.57 15.28
N HIS A 10 -4.69 -1.57 14.97
CA HIS A 10 -4.25 -0.20 14.76
C HIS A 10 -3.82 0.49 16.04
N VAL A 11 -4.50 0.20 17.15
CA VAL A 11 -4.15 0.70 18.49
C VAL A 11 -2.77 0.18 18.91
N LYS A 12 -2.50 -1.12 18.72
CA LYS A 12 -1.21 -1.74 19.03
C LYS A 12 -0.06 -1.13 18.20
N GLU A 13 -0.28 -0.88 16.92
CA GLU A 13 0.73 -0.25 16.07
C GLU A 13 1.01 1.20 16.49
N ILE A 14 -0.04 1.98 16.77
CA ILE A 14 0.14 3.35 17.30
C ILE A 14 0.89 3.32 18.63
N ALA A 15 0.53 2.42 19.55
CA ALA A 15 1.19 2.30 20.85
C ALA A 15 2.67 1.93 20.71
N ARG A 16 3.00 1.02 19.77
CA ARG A 16 4.39 0.68 19.41
C ARG A 16 5.15 1.90 18.91
N VAL A 17 4.57 2.66 17.97
CA VAL A 17 5.18 3.89 17.42
C VAL A 17 5.34 4.98 18.49
N LEU A 18 4.40 5.05 19.42
CA LEU A 18 4.46 6.02 20.51
C LEU A 18 5.47 5.64 21.60
N GLU A 19 5.99 4.41 21.62
CA GLU A 19 7.04 3.97 22.56
C GLU A 19 6.70 4.29 24.03
N GLY A 20 5.43 4.08 24.42
CA GLY A 20 4.94 4.34 25.78
C GLY A 20 4.51 5.78 26.07
N ARG A 21 4.54 6.70 25.08
CA ARG A 21 4.02 8.08 25.23
C ARG A 21 2.50 8.15 25.45
N ALA A 22 1.75 7.09 25.12
CA ALA A 22 0.31 6.99 25.38
C ALA A 22 -0.09 5.54 25.71
N LYS A 23 -1.19 5.39 26.46
CA LYS A 23 -1.77 4.08 26.77
C LYS A 23 -2.71 3.63 25.66
N GLU A 24 -2.77 2.33 25.41
CA GLU A 24 -3.66 1.74 24.40
C GLU A 24 -5.13 2.15 24.58
N GLN A 25 -5.60 2.29 25.83
CA GLN A 25 -6.97 2.73 26.12
C GLN A 25 -7.26 4.16 25.64
N ASP A 26 -6.29 5.07 25.78
CA ASP A 26 -6.44 6.46 25.34
C ASP A 26 -6.37 6.57 23.81
N ILE A 27 -5.49 5.78 23.20
CA ILE A 27 -5.36 5.64 21.75
C ILE A 27 -6.66 5.08 21.15
N GLU A 28 -7.21 4.02 21.74
CA GLU A 28 -8.46 3.38 21.31
C GLU A 28 -9.62 4.35 21.35
N ARG A 29 -9.78 5.08 22.45
CA ARG A 29 -10.83 6.10 22.61
C ARG A 29 -10.72 7.21 21.57
N ASP A 30 -9.51 7.73 21.35
CA ASP A 30 -9.29 8.77 20.34
C ASP A 30 -9.57 8.24 18.93
N LEU A 31 -9.12 7.02 18.62
CA LEU A 31 -9.28 6.41 17.30
C LEU A 31 -10.76 6.12 16.99
N ASP A 32 -11.50 5.58 17.96
CA ASP A 32 -12.95 5.37 17.85
C ASP A 32 -13.68 6.69 17.58
N ASN A 33 -13.38 7.74 18.35
CA ASN A 33 -14.00 9.05 18.19
C ASN A 33 -13.70 9.65 16.80
N TYR A 34 -12.44 9.58 16.34
CA TYR A 34 -12.07 10.09 15.01
C TYR A 34 -12.76 9.33 13.88
N LEU A 35 -12.88 8.00 13.97
CA LEU A 35 -13.48 7.18 12.92
C LEU A 35 -15.01 7.22 12.91
N ASN A 36 -15.64 7.07 14.08
CA ASN A 36 -17.07 6.84 14.18
C ASN A 36 -17.86 8.13 14.40
N VAL A 37 -17.28 9.12 15.09
CA VAL A 37 -17.93 10.42 15.34
C VAL A 37 -17.51 11.45 14.29
N TYR A 38 -16.20 11.74 14.19
CA TYR A 38 -15.69 12.75 13.25
C TYR A 38 -15.62 12.26 11.81
N ARG A 39 -15.85 10.96 11.56
CA ARG A 39 -15.82 10.34 10.22
C ARG A 39 -14.52 10.60 9.45
N MET A 40 -13.42 10.75 10.19
CA MET A 40 -12.08 10.84 9.61
C MET A 40 -11.67 9.48 9.05
N SER A 41 -10.82 9.49 8.02
CA SER A 41 -10.19 8.26 7.52
C SER A 41 -9.26 7.67 8.57
N LEU A 42 -9.17 6.34 8.61
CA LEU A 42 -8.28 5.60 9.51
C LEU A 42 -6.84 6.13 9.48
N GLU A 43 -6.25 6.32 8.30
CA GLU A 43 -4.87 6.79 8.16
C GLU A 43 -4.67 8.20 8.77
N ALA A 44 -5.51 9.17 8.39
CA ALA A 44 -5.48 10.50 8.99
C ALA A 44 -5.65 10.47 10.52
N SER A 45 -6.57 9.65 11.03
CA SER A 45 -6.80 9.48 12.47
C SER A 45 -5.56 8.93 13.18
N ARG A 46 -4.93 7.88 12.65
CA ARG A 46 -3.71 7.28 13.23
C ARG A 46 -2.57 8.29 13.26
N ARG A 47 -2.32 8.97 12.14
CA ARG A 47 -1.28 10.00 12.04
C ARG A 47 -1.57 11.18 12.94
N HIS A 48 -2.83 11.57 13.12
CA HIS A 48 -3.23 12.62 14.05
C HIS A 48 -2.94 12.22 15.50
N ILE A 49 -3.33 11.00 15.90
CA ILE A 49 -3.06 10.47 17.25
C ILE A 49 -1.55 10.45 17.52
N VAL A 50 -0.74 9.94 16.58
CA VAL A 50 0.72 9.91 16.77
C VAL A 50 1.29 11.31 16.96
N ARG A 51 0.85 12.30 16.17
CA ARG A 51 1.24 13.71 16.37
C ARG A 51 0.76 14.26 17.72
N LYS A 52 -0.48 13.99 18.10
CA LYS A 52 -1.09 14.44 19.36
C LYS A 52 -0.27 14.00 20.57
N TYR A 53 0.25 12.78 20.55
CA TYR A 53 1.08 12.21 21.63
C TYR A 53 2.60 12.37 21.39
N GLY A 54 3.02 13.21 20.44
CA GLY A 54 4.43 13.58 20.23
C GLY A 54 5.31 12.48 19.62
N GLY A 55 4.75 11.51 18.91
CA GLY A 55 5.50 10.54 18.12
C GLY A 55 5.71 10.99 16.67
N ASP A 56 6.56 10.27 15.93
CA ASP A 56 6.75 10.47 14.50
C ASP A 56 5.67 9.73 13.69
N PRO A 57 4.74 10.43 13.00
CA PRO A 57 3.71 9.77 12.21
C PRO A 57 4.26 9.01 11.00
N ASN A 58 5.52 9.22 10.59
CA ASN A 58 6.16 8.43 9.55
C ASN A 58 6.65 7.06 10.06
N ALA A 59 6.73 6.85 11.38
CA ALA A 59 7.05 5.54 11.94
C ALA A 59 5.89 4.53 11.81
N LEU A 60 4.63 5.00 11.75
CA LEU A 60 3.47 4.19 11.30
C LEU A 60 3.60 3.70 9.85
N THR A 61 4.54 4.29 9.11
CA THR A 61 4.76 4.02 7.69
C THR A 61 5.91 3.01 7.47
N LYS A 62 6.78 2.83 8.46
CA LYS A 62 7.93 1.92 8.39
C LYS A 62 7.65 0.51 8.94
N GLY A 63 6.69 0.36 9.86
CA GLY A 63 6.55 -0.86 10.68
C GLY A 63 5.92 -2.09 10.02
N ASP A 64 5.10 -1.90 8.98
CA ASP A 64 4.15 -2.93 8.52
C ASP A 64 4.24 -3.24 7.01
N ARG A 65 5.25 -2.71 6.33
CA ARG A 65 5.46 -2.96 4.90
C ARG A 65 6.36 -4.17 4.66
N LYS A 66 5.99 -4.97 3.67
CA LYS A 66 6.81 -6.08 3.17
C LYS A 66 7.79 -5.60 2.10
N THR A 67 8.92 -6.30 2.00
CA THR A 67 9.79 -6.19 0.82
C THR A 67 9.14 -6.94 -0.34
N LEU A 68 9.42 -6.54 -1.58
CA LEU A 68 8.79 -7.15 -2.75
C LEU A 68 9.19 -8.63 -2.89
N ALA A 69 10.43 -8.97 -2.52
CA ALA A 69 10.92 -10.36 -2.51
C ALA A 69 10.22 -11.25 -1.46
N SER A 70 9.63 -10.67 -0.41
CA SER A 70 8.95 -11.40 0.67
C SER A 70 7.44 -11.58 0.44
N LEU A 71 6.92 -11.09 -0.68
CA LEU A 71 5.52 -11.23 -1.02
C LEU A 71 5.20 -12.69 -1.37
N GLY A 72 4.20 -13.23 -0.69
CA GLY A 72 3.64 -14.53 -0.97
C GLY A 72 2.62 -14.50 -2.11
N LEU A 73 2.20 -15.69 -2.52
CA LEU A 73 1.11 -15.85 -3.48
C LEU A 73 -0.23 -15.66 -2.78
N ASN A 74 -1.16 -14.94 -3.41
CA ASN A 74 -2.55 -14.81 -2.96
C ASN A 74 -2.73 -14.17 -1.55
N GLU A 75 -1.89 -13.22 -1.18
CA GLU A 75 -2.03 -12.47 0.07
C GLU A 75 -3.17 -11.46 -0.02
N GLY A 76 -4.06 -11.43 0.99
CA GLY A 76 -5.27 -10.61 0.98
C GLY A 76 -5.08 -9.14 1.34
N SER A 77 -3.95 -8.77 1.96
CA SER A 77 -3.59 -7.40 2.28
C SER A 77 -2.08 -7.30 2.50
N VAL A 78 -1.41 -6.46 1.72
CA VAL A 78 0.01 -6.17 1.84
C VAL A 78 0.25 -4.67 1.67
N ASP A 79 1.19 -4.16 2.46
CA ASP A 79 1.72 -2.81 2.35
C ASP A 79 3.14 -2.92 1.77
N VAL A 80 3.47 -2.10 0.78
CA VAL A 80 4.78 -2.08 0.13
C VAL A 80 5.23 -0.64 -0.11
N LEU A 81 6.53 -0.41 -0.08
CA LEU A 81 7.14 0.82 -0.57
C LEU A 81 8.04 0.47 -1.75
N GLY A 82 7.86 1.17 -2.86
CA GLY A 82 8.73 1.02 -4.01
C GLY A 82 8.67 2.20 -4.97
N ARG A 83 9.57 2.20 -5.94
CA ARG A 83 9.59 3.11 -7.08
C ARG A 83 8.94 2.44 -8.28
N VAL A 84 8.11 3.19 -8.99
CA VAL A 84 7.51 2.72 -10.25
C VAL A 84 8.55 2.84 -11.36
N MET A 85 8.93 1.71 -11.94
CA MET A 85 9.92 1.63 -13.02
C MET A 85 9.28 1.81 -14.40
N SER A 86 8.03 1.37 -14.54
CA SER A 86 7.25 1.52 -15.76
C SER A 86 5.76 1.55 -15.42
N SER A 87 4.98 2.25 -16.24
CA SER A 87 3.53 2.35 -16.08
C SER A 87 2.89 2.57 -17.45
N THR A 88 1.83 1.82 -17.76
CA THR A 88 1.09 1.92 -19.02
C THR A 88 -0.37 1.58 -18.80
N THR A 89 -1.24 2.32 -19.47
CA THR A 89 -2.69 2.12 -19.43
C THR A 89 -3.14 1.30 -20.63
N ARG A 90 -4.05 0.34 -20.43
CA ARG A 90 -4.67 -0.44 -21.50
C ARG A 90 -6.13 -0.73 -21.21
N GLU A 91 -6.92 -0.93 -22.26
CA GLU A 91 -8.29 -1.40 -22.16
C GLU A 91 -8.30 -2.94 -22.18
N ILE A 92 -9.07 -3.52 -21.27
CA ILE A 92 -9.33 -4.96 -21.18
C ILE A 92 -10.84 -5.21 -21.11
N THR A 93 -11.28 -6.41 -21.46
CA THR A 93 -12.68 -6.81 -21.26
C THR A 93 -12.78 -7.64 -19.99
N VAL A 94 -13.62 -7.22 -19.04
CA VAL A 94 -13.91 -7.95 -17.80
C VAL A 94 -15.40 -8.22 -17.75
N SER A 95 -15.79 -9.50 -17.70
CA SER A 95 -17.21 -9.91 -17.69
C SER A 95 -18.04 -9.30 -18.83
N GLY A 96 -17.43 -9.17 -20.01
CA GLY A 96 -18.08 -8.61 -21.21
C GLY A 96 -18.18 -7.08 -21.24
N GLN A 97 -17.62 -6.37 -20.25
CA GLN A 97 -17.59 -4.90 -20.22
C GLN A 97 -16.15 -4.40 -20.41
N PRO A 98 -15.92 -3.36 -21.24
CA PRO A 98 -14.62 -2.74 -21.36
C PRO A 98 -14.23 -2.06 -20.05
N LYS A 99 -12.97 -2.19 -19.68
CA LYS A 99 -12.41 -1.66 -18.45
C LYS A 99 -10.97 -1.21 -18.70
N THR A 100 -10.67 0.02 -18.34
CA THR A 100 -9.32 0.57 -18.39
C THR A 100 -8.57 0.17 -17.13
N ILE A 101 -7.36 -0.38 -17.29
CA ILE A 101 -6.43 -0.71 -16.19
C ILE A 101 -5.07 -0.08 -16.45
N GLN A 102 -4.32 0.17 -15.39
CA GLN A 102 -2.91 0.55 -15.46
C GLN A 102 -2.06 -0.63 -15.00
N SER A 103 -1.04 -0.99 -15.77
CA SER A 103 -0.10 -2.06 -15.46
C SER A 103 1.33 -1.53 -15.54
N GLY A 104 2.24 -2.10 -14.74
CA GLY A 104 3.61 -1.65 -14.70
C GLY A 104 4.51 -2.51 -13.84
N VAL A 105 5.70 -1.99 -13.55
CA VAL A 105 6.70 -2.64 -12.69
C VAL A 105 7.04 -1.72 -11.53
N LEU A 106 7.05 -2.28 -10.32
CA LEU A 106 7.49 -1.64 -9.09
C LEU A 106 8.82 -2.28 -8.65
N ALA A 107 9.77 -1.47 -8.19
CA ALA A 107 11.03 -1.93 -7.61
C ALA A 107 11.21 -1.38 -6.19
N ASP A 108 11.86 -2.13 -5.30
CA ASP A 108 12.23 -1.66 -3.96
C ASP A 108 13.73 -1.37 -3.84
N GLU A 109 14.13 -0.88 -2.66
CA GLU A 109 15.52 -0.56 -2.32
C GLU A 109 16.44 -1.80 -2.31
N ALA A 110 15.88 -3.00 -2.19
CA ALA A 110 16.64 -4.25 -2.28
C ALA A 110 16.88 -4.69 -3.73
N GLY A 111 16.34 -3.96 -4.71
CA GLY A 111 16.44 -4.28 -6.14
C GLY A 111 15.49 -5.37 -6.60
N ALA A 112 14.55 -5.81 -5.75
CA ALA A 112 13.51 -6.73 -6.15
C ALA A 112 12.46 -6.00 -6.99
N THR A 113 11.89 -6.68 -7.99
CA THR A 113 10.83 -6.12 -8.84
C THR A 113 9.58 -6.97 -8.81
N ILE A 114 8.42 -6.34 -8.88
CA ILE A 114 7.14 -7.02 -9.06
C ILE A 114 6.30 -6.30 -10.11
N ARG A 115 5.51 -7.06 -10.88
CA ARG A 115 4.45 -6.47 -11.71
C ARG A 115 3.34 -5.94 -10.82
N PHE A 116 2.71 -4.85 -11.24
CA PHE A 116 1.49 -4.38 -10.61
C PHE A 116 0.36 -4.16 -11.62
N THR A 117 -0.87 -4.25 -11.12
CA THR A 117 -2.09 -3.90 -11.86
C THR A 117 -3.01 -3.05 -10.99
N VAL A 118 -3.34 -1.84 -11.45
CA VAL A 118 -4.37 -0.96 -10.89
C VAL A 118 -5.69 -1.22 -11.60
N TRP A 119 -6.69 -1.64 -10.85
CA TRP A 119 -8.00 -2.03 -11.37
C TRP A 119 -8.98 -0.87 -11.49
N ASP A 120 -8.73 0.25 -10.83
CA ASP A 120 -9.60 1.42 -10.86
C ASP A 120 -8.72 2.66 -10.79
N LEU A 121 -8.57 3.36 -11.92
CA LEU A 121 -7.72 4.54 -12.04
C LEU A 121 -8.25 5.72 -11.20
N THR A 122 -9.48 5.66 -10.69
CA THR A 122 -9.98 6.65 -9.71
C THR A 122 -9.39 6.45 -8.31
N LYS A 123 -8.77 5.28 -8.05
CA LYS A 123 -8.15 4.95 -6.76
C LYS A 123 -6.66 5.21 -6.73
N ALA A 124 -5.98 5.03 -7.87
CA ALA A 124 -4.55 5.22 -7.98
C ALA A 124 -4.16 5.55 -9.42
N ASP A 125 -3.16 6.41 -9.56
CA ASP A 125 -2.46 6.66 -10.81
C ASP A 125 -0.96 6.70 -10.51
N LEU A 126 -0.26 5.63 -10.90
CA LEU A 126 1.15 5.42 -10.60
C LEU A 126 2.02 5.92 -11.75
N ARG A 127 2.78 7.00 -11.48
CA ARG A 127 3.70 7.59 -12.45
C ARG A 127 5.06 6.91 -12.41
N PRO A 128 5.72 6.70 -13.57
CA PRO A 128 7.12 6.28 -13.60
C PRO A 128 8.03 7.21 -12.80
N ASP A 129 9.17 6.68 -12.35
CA ASP A 129 10.22 7.39 -11.59
C ASP A 129 9.74 8.05 -10.29
N THR A 130 8.61 7.58 -9.75
CA THR A 130 7.99 8.11 -8.54
C THR A 130 7.95 7.03 -7.46
N ASN A 131 8.28 7.41 -6.22
CA ASN A 131 8.20 6.53 -5.07
C ASN A 131 6.78 6.54 -4.50
N TYR A 132 6.22 5.37 -4.25
CA TYR A 132 4.90 5.22 -3.67
C TYR A 132 4.90 4.23 -2.52
N LEU A 133 4.31 4.66 -1.41
CA LEU A 133 3.80 3.73 -0.41
C LEU A 133 2.42 3.28 -0.86
N ILE A 134 2.27 1.98 -1.06
CA ILE A 134 1.04 1.34 -1.50
C ILE A 134 0.55 0.47 -0.36
N ARG A 135 -0.64 0.78 0.16
CA ARG A 135 -1.25 0.06 1.28
C ARG A 135 -2.51 -0.67 0.88
N TYR A 136 -2.79 -1.76 1.57
CA TYR A 136 -3.97 -2.61 1.33
C TYR A 136 -4.05 -3.13 -0.12
N ALA A 137 -2.90 -3.26 -0.77
CA ALA A 137 -2.80 -4.04 -2.00
C ALA A 137 -3.00 -5.52 -1.67
N TYR A 138 -3.22 -6.34 -2.69
CA TYR A 138 -3.28 -7.79 -2.54
C TYR A 138 -2.39 -8.43 -3.58
N THR A 139 -1.94 -9.65 -3.35
CA THR A 139 -1.18 -10.38 -4.38
C THR A 139 -2.06 -11.42 -5.04
N ARG A 140 -1.79 -11.72 -6.30
CA ARG A 140 -2.35 -12.88 -7.02
C ARG A 140 -1.22 -13.65 -7.67
N GLU A 141 -1.40 -14.95 -7.81
CA GLU A 141 -0.46 -15.76 -8.58
C GLU A 141 -0.62 -15.50 -10.08
N TRP A 142 0.50 -15.24 -10.76
CA TRP A 142 0.61 -15.23 -12.20
C TRP A 142 1.88 -15.97 -12.64
N ASN A 143 1.72 -17.06 -13.40
CA ASN A 143 2.82 -17.94 -13.80
C ASN A 143 3.72 -18.36 -12.62
N GLY A 144 3.12 -18.70 -11.48
CA GLY A 144 3.84 -19.13 -10.28
C GLY A 144 4.64 -18.03 -9.57
N GLN A 145 4.40 -16.75 -9.91
CA GLN A 145 5.01 -15.59 -9.25
C GLN A 145 3.91 -14.68 -8.70
N PRO A 146 4.16 -13.95 -7.60
CA PRO A 146 3.19 -12.96 -7.12
C PRO A 146 3.13 -11.76 -8.08
N GLU A 147 1.92 -11.27 -8.32
CA GLU A 147 1.64 -9.98 -8.96
C GLU A 147 0.89 -9.10 -7.96
N LEU A 148 1.29 -7.83 -7.85
CA LEU A 148 0.70 -6.86 -6.93
C LEU A 148 -0.55 -6.23 -7.55
N HIS A 149 -1.68 -6.30 -6.86
CA HIS A 149 -2.94 -5.76 -7.37
C HIS A 149 -3.44 -4.64 -6.47
N LEU A 150 -3.77 -3.51 -7.08
CA LEU A 150 -4.32 -2.34 -6.43
C LEU A 150 -5.83 -2.30 -6.69
N GLY A 151 -6.59 -2.74 -5.68
CA GLY A 151 -8.06 -2.81 -5.71
C GLY A 151 -8.74 -1.60 -5.07
N ASN A 152 -10.04 -1.71 -4.81
CA ASN A 152 -10.88 -0.60 -4.32
C ASN A 152 -10.49 -0.04 -2.94
N ARG A 153 -9.77 -0.82 -2.14
CA ARG A 153 -9.33 -0.47 -0.78
C ARG A 153 -7.91 0.11 -0.76
N VAL A 154 -7.23 0.17 -1.90
CA VAL A 154 -5.86 0.64 -1.95
C VAL A 154 -5.77 2.08 -1.49
N VAL A 155 -4.72 2.38 -0.75
CA VAL A 155 -4.30 3.75 -0.45
C VAL A 155 -2.89 3.92 -0.99
N VAL A 156 -2.69 4.96 -1.79
CA VAL A 156 -1.41 5.26 -2.43
C VAL A 156 -0.95 6.64 -1.98
N GLU A 157 0.24 6.69 -1.40
CA GLU A 157 0.88 7.93 -0.96
C GLU A 157 2.19 8.11 -1.73
N GLU A 158 2.35 9.24 -2.41
CA GLU A 158 3.63 9.62 -2.99
C GLU A 158 4.66 9.88 -1.88
N ARG A 159 5.89 9.41 -2.10
CA ARG A 159 7.00 9.53 -1.14
C ARG A 159 8.16 10.31 -1.76
N PRO A 160 8.97 10.99 -0.92
CA PRO A 160 10.16 11.68 -1.40
C PRO A 160 11.10 10.75 -2.19
N GLN A 161 11.75 11.28 -3.22
CA GLN A 161 12.65 10.49 -4.09
C GLN A 161 13.81 9.84 -3.31
N GLU A 162 14.29 10.50 -2.26
CA GLU A 162 15.36 10.03 -1.38
C GLU A 162 14.98 8.83 -0.50
N GLU A 163 13.69 8.55 -0.31
CA GLU A 163 13.23 7.47 0.58
C GLU A 163 13.41 6.07 -0.01
N VAL A 164 13.40 5.96 -1.34
CA VAL A 164 13.65 4.71 -2.07
C VAL A 164 14.69 4.99 -3.14
N VAL A 165 15.87 4.40 -2.97
CA VAL A 165 16.94 4.40 -3.96
C VAL A 165 17.02 3.00 -4.54
N VAL A 166 16.50 2.83 -5.75
CA VAL A 166 16.57 1.55 -6.47
C VAL A 166 17.99 1.39 -7.03
N PRO A 167 18.65 0.22 -6.84
CA PRO A 167 19.98 -0.02 -7.37
C PRO A 167 20.02 0.03 -8.90
N GLU A 168 21.17 0.39 -9.46
CA GLU A 168 21.38 0.36 -10.92
C GLU A 168 21.35 -1.09 -11.44
N GLY A 169 20.88 -1.28 -12.68
CA GLY A 169 20.86 -2.59 -13.35
C GLY A 169 19.71 -3.51 -12.91
N VAL A 170 18.69 -2.99 -12.22
CA VAL A 170 17.49 -3.79 -11.88
C VAL A 170 16.80 -4.31 -13.14
N SER A 171 16.52 -5.62 -13.15
CA SER A 171 15.90 -6.30 -14.28
C SER A 171 14.40 -6.00 -14.32
N ILE A 172 13.96 -5.24 -15.31
CA ILE A 172 12.53 -4.98 -15.54
C ILE A 172 11.97 -6.16 -16.34
N PRO A 173 11.03 -6.97 -15.79
CA PRO A 173 10.42 -8.05 -16.55
C PRO A 173 9.70 -7.48 -17.77
N SER A 174 10.01 -8.02 -18.94
CA SER A 174 9.35 -7.62 -20.19
C SER A 174 7.85 -7.88 -20.07
N SER A 175 7.06 -6.89 -20.48
CA SER A 175 5.59 -6.94 -20.51
C SER A 175 5.14 -7.96 -21.56
N GLY A 176 5.21 -9.25 -21.22
CA GLY A 176 4.77 -10.35 -22.08
C GLY A 176 3.26 -10.26 -22.30
N GLY A 177 2.86 -9.66 -23.42
CA GLY A 177 1.48 -9.57 -23.85
C GLY A 177 0.93 -10.95 -24.20
N ARG A 178 0.13 -11.52 -23.30
CA ARG A 178 -0.95 -12.43 -23.67
C ARG A 178 -2.16 -12.06 -22.84
N SER A 179 -3.18 -11.53 -23.50
CA SER A 179 -4.55 -11.50 -22.97
C SER A 179 -4.90 -12.92 -22.55
N ALA A 180 -5.44 -13.10 -21.35
CA ALA A 180 -6.03 -14.37 -20.94
C ALA A 180 -7.11 -14.77 -21.98
N PRO A 181 -7.25 -16.06 -22.30
CA PRO A 181 -8.26 -16.55 -23.24
C PRO A 181 -9.69 -16.31 -22.76
#